data_AF-A0A956HQ00-F1
#
_entry.id   AF-A0A956HQ00-F1
#
_cell.length_a   1.000
_cell.length_b   1.000
_cell.length_c   1.000
_cell.angle_alpha   90.00
_cell.angle_beta   90.00
_cell.angle_gamma   90.00
#
_symmetry.space_group_name_H-M   'P 1'
#
loop_
_entity.id
_entity.type
_entity.pdbx_description
1 polymer ?
#
loop_
_entity_poly.entity_id
_entity_poly.type
_entity_poly.pdbx_seq_one_letter_code
_entity_poly.pdbx_strand_id
1 'polypeptide(L)'
;HPEVFNLLLQVLDDGRLTDSQGHVVDFRNTIILMTSNIGSELEGQGLDPAALERGRAEALRRHFRPEFLNRLDGILAFHPLR
;
A
#
# COMPACT_ATOMS: atom_id res chain seq x y z
N HIS A 1 -2.11 12.70 -3.99
CA HIS A 1 -2.97 13.24 -5.06
C HIS A 1 -4.14 12.29 -5.28
N PRO A 2 -5.41 12.71 -5.10
CA PRO A 2 -6.56 11.80 -5.16
C PRO A 2 -6.70 11.03 -6.48
N GLU A 3 -6.35 11.66 -7.61
CA GLU A 3 -6.49 11.04 -8.94
C GLU A 3 -5.60 9.81 -9.13
N VAL A 4 -4.38 9.83 -8.61
CA VAL A 4 -3.46 8.68 -8.65
C VAL A 4 -4.05 7.50 -7.87
N PHE A 5 -4.74 7.79 -6.77
CA PHE A 5 -5.34 6.79 -5.92
C PHE A 5 -6.47 6.04 -6.62
N ASN A 6 -7.33 6.77 -7.34
CA ASN A 6 -8.42 6.17 -8.09
C ASN A 6 -7.90 5.28 -9.23
N LEU A 7 -6.82 5.69 -9.91
CA LEU A 7 -6.18 4.86 -10.93
C LEU A 7 -5.61 3.57 -10.33
N LEU A 8 -4.96 3.64 -9.16
CA LEU A 8 -4.47 2.45 -8.47
C LEU A 8 -5.61 1.52 -8.04
N LEU A 9 -6.72 2.07 -7.54
CA LEU A 9 -7.90 1.27 -7.21
C LEU A 9 -8.45 0.54 -8.45
N GLN A 10 -8.51 1.21 -9.61
CA GLN A 10 -8.93 0.57 -10.86
C GLN A 10 -8.00 -0.61 -11.23
N VAL A 11 -6.69 -0.43 -11.09
CA VAL A 11 -5.72 -1.51 -11.36
C VAL A 11 -5.88 -2.67 -10.39
N LEU A 12 -6.05 -2.39 -9.09
CA LEU A 12 -6.18 -3.41 -8.05
C LEU A 12 -7.53 -4.14 -8.12
N ASP A 13 -8.59 -3.48 -8.61
CA ASP A 13 -9.93 -4.07 -8.73
C ASP A 13 -10.10 -4.86 -10.04
N ASP A 14 -9.87 -4.20 -11.18
CA ASP A 14 -10.19 -4.77 -12.50
C ASP A 14 -8.99 -5.44 -13.17
N GLY A 15 -7.79 -5.27 -12.61
CA GLY A 15 -6.55 -5.72 -13.23
C GLY A 15 -6.29 -5.01 -14.57
N ARG A 16 -6.85 -3.81 -14.78
CA ARG A 16 -6.74 -3.06 -16.04
C ARG A 16 -6.62 -1.57 -15.78
N LEU A 17 -5.88 -0.89 -16.66
CA LEU A 17 -5.77 0.57 -16.67
C LEU A 17 -6.03 1.08 -18.07
N THR A 18 -6.87 2.10 -18.20
CA THR A 18 -7.01 2.84 -19.46
C THR A 18 -6.17 4.10 -19.39
N ASP A 19 -5.23 4.27 -20.31
CA ASP A 19 -4.42 5.49 -20.39
C ASP A 19 -5.22 6.67 -20.97
N SER A 20 -4.59 7.86 -21.01
CA SER A 20 -5.23 9.07 -21.56
C SER A 20 -5.46 9.04 -23.08
N GLN A 21 -4.87 8.08 -23.80
CA GLN A 21 -5.06 7.86 -25.24
C GLN A 21 -6.12 6.79 -25.52
N GLY A 22 -6.68 6.17 -24.49
CA GLY A 22 -7.72 5.13 -24.60
C GLY A 22 -7.16 3.71 -24.75
N HIS A 23 -5.85 3.50 -24.61
CA HIS A 23 -5.28 2.15 -24.61
C HIS A 23 -5.55 1.46 -23.28
N VAL A 24 -5.96 0.20 -23.34
CA VAL A 24 -6.16 -0.64 -22.16
C VAL A 24 -4.92 -1.49 -21.92
N VAL A 25 -4.32 -1.33 -20.74
CA VAL A 25 -3.20 -2.14 -20.25
C VAL A 25 -3.74 -3.19 -19.28
N ASP A 26 -3.28 -4.44 -19.42
CA ASP A 26 -3.68 -5.59 -18.61
C ASP A 26 -2.64 -5.92 -17.54
N PHE A 27 -3.08 -6.00 -16.28
CA PHE A 27 -2.30 -6.30 -15.08
C PHE A 27 -2.68 -7.65 -14.44
N ARG A 28 -3.60 -8.44 -15.03
CA ARG A 28 -4.09 -9.70 -14.43
C ARG A 28 -3.00 -10.77 -14.24
N ASN A 29 -1.86 -10.65 -14.92
CA ASN A 29 -0.71 -11.53 -14.76
C ASN A 29 0.54 -10.77 -14.31
N THR A 30 0.34 -9.74 -13.49
CA THR A 30 1.38 -8.85 -12.97
C THR A 30 1.33 -8.83 -11.45
N ILE A 31 2.49 -8.96 -10.80
CA ILE A 31 2.62 -8.74 -9.36
C ILE A 31 2.86 -7.25 -9.15
N ILE A 32 1.99 -6.62 -8.36
CA ILE A 32 2.12 -5.21 -7.99
C ILE A 32 2.77 -5.12 -6.61
N LEU A 33 3.98 -4.56 -6.57
CA LEU A 33 4.70 -4.28 -5.33
C LEU A 33 4.62 -2.79 -5.03
N MET A 34 4.14 -2.46 -3.83
CA MET A 34 4.05 -1.09 -3.35
C MET A 34 4.91 -0.93 -2.10
N THR A 35 5.62 0.18 -2.03
CA THR A 35 6.49 0.51 -0.90
C THR A 35 6.08 1.84 -0.31
N SER A 36 6.10 1.94 1.02
CA SER A 36 5.85 3.18 1.73
C SER A 36 6.79 3.29 2.94
N ASN A 37 7.12 4.53 3.31
CA ASN A 37 7.85 4.86 4.53
C ASN A 37 6.93 5.16 5.72
N ILE A 38 5.62 4.95 5.61
CA ILE A 38 4.66 5.14 6.71
C ILE A 38 5.05 4.28 7.92
N GLY A 39 5.06 4.89 9.11
CA GLY A 39 5.40 4.20 10.34
C GLY A 39 6.91 4.03 10.55
N SER A 40 7.74 4.51 9.62
CA SER A 40 9.21 4.53 9.78
C SER A 40 9.67 5.35 10.98
N GLU A 41 8.88 6.34 11.39
CA GLU A 41 9.11 7.16 12.58
C GLU A 41 9.01 6.37 13.90
N LEU A 42 8.35 5.21 13.88
CA LEU A 42 8.21 4.31 15.05
C LEU A 42 9.45 3.43 15.24
N GLU A 43 10.30 3.31 14.21
CA GLU A 43 11.55 2.58 14.28
C GLU A 43 12.51 3.23 15.28
N GLY A 44 13.25 2.40 16.02
CA GLY A 44 14.26 2.89 16.97
C GLY A 44 13.69 3.47 18.27
N GLN A 45 12.37 3.51 18.45
CA GLN A 45 11.73 3.98 19.69
C GLN A 45 11.77 2.96 20.85
N GLY A 46 12.42 1.80 20.66
CA GLY A 46 12.50 0.74 21.68
C GLY A 46 11.17 0.04 21.96
N LEU A 47 10.19 0.15 21.06
CA LEU A 47 8.90 -0.52 21.16
C LEU A 47 9.08 -2.04 21.05
N ASP A 48 8.26 -2.78 21.81
CA ASP A 48 8.15 -4.22 21.59
C ASP A 48 7.54 -4.51 20.20
N PRO A 49 7.77 -5.71 19.62
CA PRO A 49 7.29 -6.03 18.28
C PRO A 49 5.78 -5.87 18.10
N ALA A 50 4.98 -6.19 19.12
CA ALA A 50 3.53 -6.11 19.03
C ALA A 50 3.05 -4.64 19.06
N ALA A 51 3.69 -3.78 19.83
CA ALA A 51 3.44 -2.35 19.87
C ALA A 51 3.84 -1.67 18.56
N LEU A 52 4.98 -2.04 17.99
CA LEU A 52 5.44 -1.55 16.70
C LEU A 52 4.45 -1.91 15.58
N GLU A 53 4.01 -3.16 15.51
CA GLU A 53 3.03 -3.61 14.52
C GLU A 53 1.68 -2.91 14.66
N ARG A 54 1.18 -2.71 15.90
CA ARG A 54 -0.04 -1.92 16.14
C ARG A 54 0.12 -0.48 15.68
N GLY A 55 1.25 0.15 15.98
CA GLY A 55 1.54 1.53 15.55
C GLY A 55 1.63 1.67 14.03
N ARG A 56 2.30 0.74 13.35
CA ARG A 56 2.36 0.67 11.87
C ARG A 56 0.96 0.51 11.27
N ALA A 57 0.15 -0.40 11.80
CA ALA A 57 -1.23 -0.62 11.34
C ALA A 57 -2.10 0.64 11.54
N GLU A 58 -1.93 1.36 12.65
CA GLU A 58 -2.63 2.62 12.89
C GLU A 58 -2.19 3.71 11.91
N ALA A 59 -0.88 3.87 11.70
CA ALA A 59 -0.33 4.83 10.76
C ALA A 59 -0.84 4.58 9.33
N LEU A 60 -0.89 3.31 8.91
CA LEU A 60 -1.46 2.91 7.62
C LEU A 60 -2.94 3.28 7.50
N ARG A 61 -3.76 3.01 8.52
CA ARG A 61 -5.20 3.37 8.53
C ARG A 61 -5.45 4.87 8.56
N ARG A 62 -4.55 5.65 9.14
CA ARG A 62 -4.64 7.12 9.12
C ARG A 62 -4.27 7.69 7.74
N HIS A 63 -3.34 7.06 7.03
CA HIS A 63 -2.86 7.55 5.74
C HIS A 63 -3.70 7.07 4.55
N PHE A 64 -4.10 5.79 4.55
CA PHE A 64 -4.83 5.16 3.46
C PHE A 64 -6.29 4.91 3.82
N ARG A 65 -7.18 5.09 2.84
CA ARG A 65 -8.60 4.78 2.99
C ARG A 65 -8.80 3.26 3.14
N PRO A 66 -9.78 2.81 3.94
CA PRO A 66 -10.05 1.39 4.13
C PRO A 66 -10.27 0.63 2.82
N GLU A 67 -10.95 1.24 1.84
CA GLU A 67 -11.17 0.66 0.51
C GLU A 67 -9.87 0.20 -0.17
N PHE A 68 -8.78 0.96 -0.07
CA PHE A 68 -7.51 0.62 -0.70
C PHE A 68 -6.79 -0.49 0.06
N LEU A 69 -6.78 -0.40 1.39
CA LEU A 69 -6.21 -1.45 2.23
C LEU A 69 -6.91 -2.79 2.01
N ASN A 70 -8.22 -2.78 1.76
CA ASN A 70 -9.02 -3.96 1.48
C ASN A 70 -8.73 -4.58 0.09
N ARG A 71 -7.99 -3.90 -0.81
CA ARG A 71 -7.57 -4.44 -2.10
C ARG A 71 -6.15 -5.01 -2.10
N LEU A 72 -5.43 -4.86 -0.99
CA LEU A 72 -4.11 -5.45 -0.84
C LEU A 72 -4.23 -6.89 -0.37
N ASP A 73 -3.58 -7.81 -1.08
CA ASP A 73 -3.51 -9.21 -0.65
C ASP A 73 -2.72 -9.37 0.66
N GLY A 74 -1.73 -8.49 0.89
CA GLY A 74 -0.91 -8.52 2.08
C GLY A 74 -0.10 -7.23 2.27
N ILE A 75 0.26 -6.97 3.52
CA ILE A 75 1.14 -5.87 3.91
C ILE A 75 2.32 -6.48 4.65
N LEU A 76 3.53 -6.24 4.14
CA LEU A 76 4.76 -6.75 4.72
C LEU A 76 5.54 -5.60 5.35
N ALA A 77 5.92 -5.77 6.61
CA ALA A 77 6.72 -4.81 7.32
C ALA A 77 8.21 -5.19 7.23
N PHE A 78 9.04 -4.24 6.77
CA PHE A 78 10.47 -4.44 6.67
C PHE A 78 11.13 -4.29 8.04
N HIS A 79 12.13 -5.12 8.28
CA HIS A 79 13.00 -5.02 9.45
C HIS A 79 14.31 -4.37 9.04
N PRO A 80 14.94 -3.57 9.92
CA PRO A 80 16.24 -2.99 9.62
C PRO A 80 17.27 -4.08 9.30
N LEU A 81 18.13 -3.79 8.32
CA LEU A 81 19.25 -4.65 7.98
C LEU A 81 20.21 -4.71 9.18
N ARG A 82 20.53 -5.93 9.62
CA ARG A 82 21.52 -6.18 10.67
C ARG A 82 22.93 -6.23 10.10
#